data_AF-A0A7V8N2R1-F1
#
_entry.id   AF-A0A7V8N2R1-F1
#
_cell.length_a   1.000
_cell.length_b   1.000
_cell.length_c   1.000
_cell.angle_alpha   90.00
_cell.angle_beta   90.00
_cell.angle_gamma   90.00
#
_symmetry.space_group_name_H-M   'P 1'
#
loop_
_entity.id
_entity.type
_entity.pdbx_description
1 polymer ?
#
loop_
_entity_poly.entity_id
_entity_poly.type
_entity_poly.pdbx_seq_one_letter_code
_entity_poly.pdbx_strand_id
1 'polypeptide(L)'
;MNDVEYYVYNINEKVEPIEDLTDEKIQNIENIFRKNTESASKDEVTYSIPEDKLDSHLLIKYSQMNENYKENARAFAFDLLAAEQVKDGSKRNKQITQGFLFFKYTQSSLLIVKLEDEAGIDKETFAEIDKLGIRREFCKVCIYQCGQNTSIKVIDKNIKIAEYWSTKFLKLERTRDKFVNTEDILNIFENPRDEFFSQEIYAREDSNEIKKRAREYFLVSQKFDKESLFQSLQIDDENLSSDNFLQESLFKNMDSSFFIDKN
;
A
#
# COMPACT_ATOMS: atom_id res chain seq x y z
N MET A 1 20.98 -20.00 -2.75
CA MET A 1 19.86 -20.27 -3.67
C MET A 1 19.02 -19.00 -3.66
N ASN A 2 18.56 -18.52 -4.82
CA ASN A 2 17.70 -17.35 -4.85
C ASN A 2 16.30 -17.78 -4.39
N ASP A 3 16.03 -17.62 -3.10
CA ASP A 3 14.80 -18.04 -2.42
C ASP A 3 13.65 -17.05 -2.70
N VAL A 4 13.35 -16.87 -3.99
CA VAL A 4 12.25 -16.03 -4.44
C VAL A 4 11.32 -16.88 -5.27
N GLU A 5 10.04 -16.91 -4.89
CA GLU A 5 9.02 -17.67 -5.61
C GLU A 5 7.93 -16.74 -6.15
N TYR A 6 7.42 -17.09 -7.32
CA TYR A 6 6.37 -16.35 -8.02
C TYR A 6 5.16 -17.23 -8.26
N TYR A 7 3.98 -16.68 -8.00
CA TYR A 7 2.72 -17.32 -8.35
C TYR A 7 1.77 -16.29 -8.94
N VAL A 8 1.04 -16.69 -9.98
CA VAL A 8 0.08 -15.82 -10.66
C VAL A 8 -1.24 -16.55 -10.86
N TYR A 9 -2.32 -15.85 -10.56
CA TYR A 9 -3.68 -16.35 -10.75
C TYR A 9 -4.50 -15.34 -11.56
N ASN A 10 -5.24 -15.83 -12.53
CA ASN A 10 -6.30 -15.08 -13.18
C ASN A 10 -7.57 -15.18 -12.33
N ILE A 11 -8.14 -14.04 -11.94
CA ILE A 11 -9.29 -13.91 -11.04
C ILE A 11 -10.44 -13.30 -11.82
N ASN A 12 -11.21 -14.17 -12.47
CA ASN A 12 -12.44 -13.81 -13.20
C ASN A 12 -13.64 -14.41 -12.48
N GLU A 13 -14.53 -15.11 -13.20
CA GLU A 13 -15.61 -15.90 -12.58
C GLU A 13 -15.11 -17.12 -11.78
N LYS A 14 -13.85 -17.50 -11.99
CA LYS A 14 -13.15 -18.58 -11.29
C LYS A 14 -11.68 -18.21 -11.12
N VAL A 15 -11.02 -18.92 -10.20
CA VAL A 15 -9.57 -18.87 -9.99
C VAL A 15 -8.90 -19.82 -10.98
N GLU A 16 -7.98 -19.29 -11.79
CA GLU A 16 -7.16 -20.07 -12.71
C GLU A 16 -5.67 -19.80 -12.47
N PRO A 17 -4.85 -20.80 -12.12
CA PRO A 17 -3.41 -20.61 -11.99
C PRO A 17 -2.73 -20.44 -13.36
N ILE A 18 -1.72 -19.59 -13.42
CA ILE A 18 -0.80 -19.48 -14.56
C ILE A 18 0.48 -20.24 -14.19
N GLU A 19 0.59 -21.49 -14.64
CA GLU A 19 1.69 -22.39 -14.28
C GLU A 19 2.96 -22.12 -15.11
N ASP A 20 2.81 -21.72 -16.37
CA ASP A 20 3.93 -21.50 -17.31
C ASP A 20 4.50 -20.08 -17.18
N LEU A 21 5.24 -19.84 -16.09
CA LEU A 21 6.02 -18.62 -15.85
C LEU A 21 7.42 -18.76 -16.43
N THR A 22 7.59 -18.34 -17.68
CA THR A 22 8.91 -18.25 -18.33
C THR A 22 9.77 -17.16 -17.69
N ASP A 23 11.09 -17.21 -17.88
CA ASP A 23 12.01 -16.18 -17.38
C ASP A 23 11.62 -14.76 -17.83
N GLU A 24 11.12 -14.62 -19.06
CA GLU A 24 10.59 -13.36 -19.58
C GLU A 24 9.37 -12.87 -18.79
N LYS A 25 8.40 -13.76 -18.51
CA LYS A 25 7.24 -13.42 -17.68
C LYS A 25 7.66 -13.04 -16.26
N ILE A 26 8.62 -13.77 -15.67
CA ILE A 26 9.17 -13.45 -14.35
C ILE A 26 9.81 -12.05 -14.36
N GLN A 27 10.57 -11.71 -15.39
CA GLN A 27 11.17 -10.39 -15.53
C GLN A 27 10.12 -9.27 -15.65
N ASN A 28 9.01 -9.53 -16.35
CA ASN A 28 7.88 -8.61 -16.44
C ASN A 28 7.12 -8.47 -15.12
N ILE A 29 6.91 -9.57 -14.40
CA ILE A 29 6.32 -9.59 -13.05
C ILE A 29 7.19 -8.80 -12.06
N GLU A 30 8.51 -8.95 -12.12
CA GLU A 30 9.43 -8.16 -11.32
C GLU A 30 9.30 -6.65 -11.58
N ASN A 31 9.13 -6.27 -12.85
CA ASN A 31 8.85 -4.88 -13.21
C ASN A 31 7.51 -4.39 -12.66
N ILE A 32 6.48 -5.24 -12.65
CA ILE A 32 5.18 -4.93 -12.03
C ILE A 32 5.37 -4.65 -10.54
N PHE A 33 6.01 -5.54 -9.78
CA PHE A 33 6.25 -5.32 -8.36
C PHE A 33 7.03 -4.03 -8.13
N ARG A 34 8.18 -3.90 -8.77
CA ARG A 34 9.08 -2.76 -8.66
C ARG A 34 8.35 -1.42 -8.86
N LYS A 35 7.61 -1.27 -9.97
CA LYS A 35 6.91 -0.01 -10.30
C LYS A 35 5.78 0.34 -9.33
N ASN A 36 5.20 -0.67 -8.67
CA ASN A 36 4.06 -0.51 -7.78
C ASN A 36 4.46 -0.44 -6.30
N THR A 37 5.69 -0.84 -5.94
CA THR A 37 6.22 -0.74 -4.57
C THR A 37 7.24 0.37 -4.38
N GLU A 38 8.04 0.74 -5.38
CA GLU A 38 9.08 1.80 -5.27
C GLU A 38 8.51 3.22 -5.09
N SER A 39 7.24 3.43 -5.43
CA SER A 39 6.55 4.73 -5.31
C SER A 39 5.52 4.77 -4.18
N ALA A 40 5.62 3.86 -3.22
CA ALA A 40 4.62 3.61 -2.17
C ALA A 40 4.39 4.80 -1.22
N SER A 41 5.20 5.85 -1.23
CA SER A 41 5.17 6.91 -0.23
C SER A 41 3.94 7.84 -0.25
N LYS A 42 3.02 7.76 -1.24
CA LYS A 42 1.89 8.72 -1.34
C LYS A 42 0.52 8.14 -0.94
N ASP A 43 0.30 6.83 -1.06
CA ASP A 43 -1.02 6.21 -0.86
C ASP A 43 -0.97 4.95 0.04
N GLU A 44 0.07 4.83 0.86
CA GLU A 44 0.24 3.71 1.78
C GLU A 44 -0.53 3.94 3.07
N VAL A 45 -1.39 2.98 3.41
CA VAL A 45 -2.11 2.94 4.68
C VAL A 45 -1.66 1.72 5.45
N THR A 46 -1.48 1.91 6.76
CA THR A 46 -1.05 0.83 7.65
C THR A 46 -2.26 0.09 8.22
N TYR A 47 -2.15 -1.23 8.26
CA TYR A 47 -3.15 -2.16 8.75
C TYR A 47 -2.53 -3.19 9.70
N SER A 48 -3.38 -3.84 10.49
CA SER A 48 -3.02 -4.95 11.36
C SER A 48 -3.88 -6.17 11.07
N ILE A 49 -3.36 -7.33 11.44
CA ILE A 49 -4.15 -8.54 11.59
C ILE A 49 -4.98 -8.39 12.89
N PRO A 50 -6.29 -8.66 12.86
CA PRO A 50 -7.12 -8.68 14.06
C PRO A 50 -6.57 -9.65 15.11
N GLU A 51 -6.54 -9.24 16.39
CA GLU A 51 -5.95 -10.06 17.47
C GLU A 51 -6.59 -11.45 17.58
N ASP A 52 -7.90 -11.54 17.37
CA ASP A 52 -8.68 -12.78 17.39
C ASP A 52 -8.38 -13.73 16.21
N LYS A 53 -7.62 -13.27 15.21
CA LYS A 53 -7.28 -14.03 14.01
C LYS A 53 -5.81 -14.38 13.88
N LEU A 54 -4.93 -13.90 14.76
CA LEU A 54 -3.47 -14.06 14.64
C LEU A 54 -3.06 -15.51 14.31
N ASP A 55 -3.52 -16.49 15.08
CA ASP A 55 -3.10 -17.89 14.89
C ASP A 55 -3.63 -18.55 13.60
N SER A 56 -4.65 -17.96 12.97
CA SER A 56 -5.35 -18.55 11.82
C SER A 56 -5.15 -17.78 10.52
N HIS A 57 -4.59 -16.56 10.58
CA HIS A 57 -4.49 -15.65 9.46
C HIS A 57 -3.55 -16.16 8.37
N LEU A 58 -3.95 -16.04 7.10
CA LEU A 58 -3.15 -16.55 5.97
C LEU A 58 -1.77 -15.89 5.87
N LEU A 59 -1.66 -14.59 6.17
CA LEU A 59 -0.35 -13.90 6.23
C LEU A 59 0.56 -14.50 7.31
N ILE A 60 0.02 -14.94 8.44
CA ILE A 60 0.83 -15.55 9.52
C ILE A 60 1.21 -16.98 9.15
N LYS A 61 0.27 -17.76 8.63
CA LYS A 61 0.55 -19.11 8.10
C LYS A 61 1.66 -19.07 7.04
N TYR A 62 1.66 -18.04 6.18
CA TYR A 62 2.75 -17.79 5.24
C TYR A 62 4.11 -17.62 5.95
N SER A 63 4.18 -16.74 6.96
CA SER A 63 5.45 -16.48 7.68
C SER A 63 5.99 -17.66 8.50
N GLN A 64 5.16 -18.68 8.74
CA GLN A 64 5.50 -19.83 9.60
C GLN A 64 5.74 -21.13 8.80
N MET A 65 5.23 -21.24 7.58
CA MET A 65 5.29 -22.47 6.79
C MET A 65 6.25 -22.32 5.61
N ASN A 66 7.49 -22.73 5.80
CA ASN A 66 8.55 -22.65 4.79
C ASN A 66 8.38 -23.58 3.57
N GLU A 67 7.32 -24.40 3.49
CA GLU A 67 7.25 -25.50 2.51
C GLU A 67 5.95 -25.60 1.68
N ASN A 68 4.99 -24.68 1.78
CA ASN A 68 3.76 -24.77 0.96
C ASN A 68 3.22 -23.43 0.43
N TYR A 69 4.11 -22.63 -0.15
CA TYR A 69 3.78 -21.31 -0.70
C TYR A 69 2.74 -21.35 -1.82
N LYS A 70 2.75 -22.40 -2.67
CA LYS A 70 1.79 -22.57 -3.75
C LYS A 70 0.34 -22.70 -3.24
N GLU A 71 0.10 -23.58 -2.27
CA GLU A 71 -1.25 -23.76 -1.71
C GLU A 71 -1.70 -22.52 -0.92
N ASN A 72 -0.78 -21.83 -0.25
CA ASN A 72 -1.08 -20.57 0.41
C ASN A 72 -1.50 -19.49 -0.61
N ALA A 73 -0.77 -19.34 -1.72
CA ALA A 73 -1.12 -18.43 -2.80
C ALA A 73 -2.48 -18.77 -3.40
N ARG A 74 -2.77 -20.07 -3.56
CA ARG A 74 -4.06 -20.56 -4.03
C ARG A 74 -5.20 -20.20 -3.07
N ALA A 75 -4.98 -20.34 -1.77
CA ALA A 75 -5.95 -19.97 -0.75
C ALA A 75 -6.26 -18.47 -0.81
N PHE A 76 -5.25 -17.62 -0.96
CA PHE A 76 -5.46 -16.18 -1.19
C PHE A 76 -6.27 -15.93 -2.47
N ALA A 77 -5.97 -16.60 -3.58
CA ALA A 77 -6.72 -16.42 -4.82
C ALA A 77 -8.22 -16.74 -4.65
N PHE A 78 -8.56 -17.79 -3.90
CA PHE A 78 -9.96 -18.13 -3.57
C PHE A 78 -10.60 -17.12 -2.61
N ASP A 79 -9.87 -16.69 -1.58
CA ASP A 79 -10.34 -15.64 -0.66
C ASP A 79 -10.63 -14.32 -1.41
N LEU A 80 -9.80 -13.97 -2.40
CA LEU A 80 -10.05 -12.79 -3.24
C LEU A 80 -11.32 -12.97 -4.06
N LEU A 81 -11.49 -14.09 -4.75
CA LEU A 81 -12.70 -14.34 -5.53
C LEU A 81 -13.95 -14.26 -4.65
N ALA A 82 -13.92 -14.84 -3.45
CA ALA A 82 -15.01 -14.76 -2.48
C ALA A 82 -15.29 -13.32 -2.03
N ALA A 83 -14.24 -12.53 -1.77
CA ALA A 83 -14.38 -11.12 -1.41
C ALA A 83 -14.96 -10.25 -2.54
N GLU A 84 -14.80 -10.69 -3.79
CA GLU A 84 -15.33 -10.03 -4.98
C GLU A 84 -16.76 -10.45 -5.34
N GLN A 85 -17.36 -11.40 -4.61
CA GLN A 85 -18.76 -11.78 -4.83
C GLN A 85 -19.74 -10.75 -4.27
N VAL A 86 -20.97 -10.75 -4.82
CA VAL A 86 -22.09 -10.04 -4.18
C VAL A 86 -22.43 -10.66 -2.82
N LYS A 87 -23.18 -9.95 -1.98
CA LYS A 87 -23.44 -10.37 -0.58
C LYS A 87 -24.00 -11.79 -0.40
N ASP A 88 -24.73 -12.30 -1.39
CA ASP A 88 -25.31 -13.65 -1.35
C ASP A 88 -24.37 -14.76 -1.85
N GLY A 89 -23.14 -14.41 -2.27
CA GLY A 89 -22.14 -15.34 -2.79
C GLY A 89 -22.48 -15.96 -4.15
N SER A 90 -23.59 -15.56 -4.79
CA SER A 90 -24.10 -16.24 -5.98
C SER A 90 -23.30 -15.96 -7.25
N LYS A 91 -22.70 -14.77 -7.34
CA LYS A 91 -21.97 -14.29 -8.52
C LYS A 91 -20.96 -13.23 -8.15
N ARG A 92 -20.00 -12.98 -9.03
CA ARG A 92 -19.06 -11.88 -8.90
C ARG A 92 -19.77 -10.52 -8.98
N ASN A 93 -19.30 -9.56 -8.19
CA ASN A 93 -19.76 -8.18 -8.25
C ASN A 93 -19.16 -7.51 -9.49
N LYS A 94 -20.01 -7.20 -10.48
CA LYS A 94 -19.61 -6.55 -11.74
C LYS A 94 -19.02 -5.15 -11.58
N GLN A 95 -19.14 -4.53 -10.41
CA GLN A 95 -18.51 -3.24 -10.12
C GLN A 95 -17.04 -3.38 -9.72
N ILE A 96 -16.58 -4.58 -9.38
CA ILE A 96 -15.17 -4.85 -9.08
C ILE A 96 -14.55 -5.38 -10.36
N THR A 97 -13.49 -4.75 -10.86
CA THR A 97 -12.85 -5.23 -12.08
C THR A 97 -12.07 -6.50 -11.82
N GLN A 98 -12.15 -7.43 -12.77
CA GLN A 98 -11.38 -8.67 -12.81
C GLN A 98 -9.92 -8.39 -13.17
N GLY A 99 -9.06 -9.40 -13.07
CA GLY A 99 -7.68 -9.30 -13.49
C GLY A 99 -6.78 -10.34 -12.86
N PHE A 100 -5.50 -10.00 -12.71
CA PHE A 100 -4.47 -10.92 -12.26
C PHE A 100 -4.04 -10.63 -10.83
N LEU A 101 -3.83 -11.68 -10.06
CA LEU A 101 -3.26 -11.65 -8.71
C LEU A 101 -1.85 -12.25 -8.75
N PHE A 102 -0.87 -11.43 -8.45
CA PHE A 102 0.55 -11.75 -8.45
C PHE A 102 1.05 -11.87 -7.02
N PHE A 103 1.87 -12.89 -6.78
CA PHE A 103 2.58 -13.11 -5.53
C PHE A 103 4.08 -13.11 -5.81
N LYS A 104 4.83 -12.40 -4.98
CA LYS A 104 6.29 -12.53 -4.86
C LYS A 104 6.60 -12.86 -3.41
N TYR A 105 7.19 -14.02 -3.23
CA TYR A 105 7.54 -14.56 -1.94
C TYR A 105 9.04 -14.56 -1.75
N THR A 106 9.47 -14.22 -0.55
CA THR A 106 10.85 -14.29 -0.08
C THR A 106 10.85 -14.79 1.36
N GLN A 107 12.01 -15.22 1.87
CA GLN A 107 12.13 -15.64 3.28
C GLN A 107 11.66 -14.56 4.29
N SER A 108 11.78 -13.28 3.94
CA SER A 108 11.48 -12.16 4.85
C SER A 108 10.18 -11.43 4.55
N SER A 109 9.58 -11.63 3.38
CA SER A 109 8.43 -10.83 2.94
C SER A 109 7.54 -11.52 1.93
N LEU A 110 6.30 -11.06 1.90
CA LEU A 110 5.27 -11.39 0.92
C LEU A 110 4.75 -10.09 0.29
N LEU A 111 4.83 -10.04 -1.03
CA LEU A 111 4.23 -8.98 -1.85
C LEU A 111 3.06 -9.57 -2.62
N ILE A 112 1.88 -8.97 -2.47
CA ILE A 112 0.67 -9.33 -3.21
C ILE A 112 0.27 -8.12 -4.04
N VAL A 113 0.14 -8.30 -5.36
CA VAL A 113 -0.33 -7.26 -6.27
C VAL A 113 -1.53 -7.79 -7.04
N LYS A 114 -2.64 -7.06 -7.00
CA LYS A 114 -3.73 -7.23 -7.96
C LYS A 114 -3.61 -6.15 -9.03
N LEU A 115 -3.51 -6.58 -10.29
CA LEU A 115 -3.70 -5.71 -11.44
C LEU A 115 -5.05 -6.00 -12.08
N GLU A 116 -5.90 -4.98 -12.12
CA GLU A 116 -7.17 -5.04 -12.83
C GLU A 116 -6.92 -5.00 -14.35
N ASP A 117 -7.84 -5.55 -15.15
CA ASP A 117 -7.68 -5.72 -16.60
C ASP A 117 -7.32 -4.43 -17.36
N GLU A 118 -7.72 -3.27 -16.85
CA GLU A 118 -7.42 -1.96 -17.43
C GLU A 118 -6.02 -1.42 -17.07
N ALA A 119 -5.21 -2.17 -16.32
CA ALA A 119 -3.89 -1.77 -15.86
C ALA A 119 -2.85 -1.59 -16.99
N GLY A 120 -3.17 -1.99 -18.23
CA GLY A 120 -2.32 -1.71 -19.40
C GLY A 120 -1.15 -2.69 -19.59
N ILE A 121 -1.32 -3.96 -19.20
CA ILE A 121 -0.36 -5.05 -19.45
C ILE A 121 -0.87 -5.99 -20.55
N ASP A 122 0.07 -6.59 -21.26
CA ASP A 122 -0.20 -7.74 -22.12
C ASP A 122 -0.51 -8.96 -21.26
N LYS A 123 -1.65 -9.61 -21.50
CA LYS A 123 -2.15 -10.68 -20.61
C LYS A 123 -1.42 -12.01 -20.79
N GLU A 124 -0.70 -12.20 -21.90
CA GLU A 124 0.01 -13.44 -22.19
C GLU A 124 1.43 -13.39 -21.62
N THR A 125 2.09 -12.24 -21.75
CA THR A 125 3.51 -12.02 -21.40
C THR A 125 3.70 -11.24 -20.10
N PHE A 126 2.65 -10.57 -19.60
CA PHE A 126 2.69 -9.59 -18.52
C PHE A 126 3.55 -8.35 -18.81
N ALA A 127 4.01 -8.18 -20.05
CA ALA A 127 4.75 -7.01 -20.47
C ALA A 127 3.87 -5.76 -20.39
N GLU A 128 4.49 -4.63 -20.07
CA GLU A 128 3.81 -3.34 -20.15
C GLU A 128 3.53 -2.98 -21.60
N ILE A 129 2.33 -2.48 -21.90
CA ILE A 129 2.00 -2.02 -23.24
C ILE A 129 2.64 -0.63 -23.42
N ASP A 130 3.66 -0.58 -24.30
CA ASP A 130 4.71 0.44 -24.54
C ASP A 130 4.29 1.92 -24.74
N LYS A 131 3.03 2.30 -24.48
CA LYS A 131 2.51 3.68 -24.62
C LYS A 131 1.65 4.19 -23.48
N LEU A 132 1.15 3.32 -22.60
CA LEU A 132 0.28 3.73 -21.48
C LEU A 132 0.97 3.63 -20.13
N GLY A 133 2.02 2.82 -20.06
CA GLY A 133 2.58 2.39 -18.80
C GLY A 133 1.58 1.57 -17.97
N ILE A 134 2.04 1.00 -16.85
CA ILE A 134 1.10 0.39 -15.89
C ILE A 134 0.27 1.49 -15.23
N ARG A 135 -1.04 1.45 -15.47
CA ARG A 135 -2.02 2.37 -14.89
C ARG A 135 -2.23 2.05 -13.42
N ARG A 136 -1.55 2.82 -12.59
CA ARG A 136 -1.41 2.64 -11.14
C ARG A 136 -2.74 2.69 -10.39
N GLU A 137 -3.75 3.40 -10.90
CA GLU A 137 -5.11 3.47 -10.34
C GLU A 137 -5.86 2.12 -10.35
N PHE A 138 -5.41 1.19 -11.20
CA PHE A 138 -5.92 -0.18 -11.33
C PHE A 138 -5.05 -1.22 -10.60
N CYS A 139 -4.12 -0.74 -9.79
CA CYS A 139 -3.23 -1.57 -9.00
C CYS A 139 -3.60 -1.50 -7.52
N LYS A 140 -3.65 -2.67 -6.89
CA LYS A 140 -3.80 -2.82 -5.44
C LYS A 140 -2.65 -3.66 -4.91
N VAL A 141 -2.02 -3.19 -3.84
CA VAL A 141 -0.79 -3.79 -3.30
C VAL A 141 -0.99 -4.10 -1.82
N CYS A 142 -0.43 -5.22 -1.39
CA CYS A 142 -0.18 -5.54 0.01
C CYS A 142 1.29 -5.92 0.18
N ILE A 143 1.95 -5.29 1.14
CA ILE A 143 3.33 -5.58 1.52
C ILE A 143 3.31 -6.07 2.97
N TYR A 144 3.70 -7.33 3.16
CA TYR A 144 3.81 -7.95 4.46
C TYR A 144 5.26 -8.37 4.71
N GLN A 145 5.85 -7.84 5.79
CA GLN A 145 7.13 -8.31 6.30
C GLN A 145 6.86 -9.40 7.33
N CYS A 146 7.50 -10.55 7.20
CA CYS A 146 7.26 -11.71 8.07
C CYS A 146 7.39 -11.32 9.55
N GLY A 147 6.34 -11.58 10.34
CA GLY A 147 6.27 -11.25 11.77
C GLY A 147 5.81 -9.84 12.10
N GLN A 148 5.62 -8.95 11.12
CA GLN A 148 5.13 -7.58 11.34
C GLN A 148 3.60 -7.51 11.23
N ASN A 149 2.90 -8.10 12.20
CA ASN A 149 1.44 -8.28 12.16
C ASN A 149 0.64 -6.98 12.33
N THR A 150 1.28 -5.88 12.75
CA THR A 150 0.65 -4.57 13.01
C THR A 150 1.11 -3.47 12.06
N SER A 151 2.00 -3.78 11.11
CA SER A 151 2.58 -2.81 10.18
C SER A 151 2.47 -3.31 8.73
N ILE A 152 1.28 -3.80 8.38
CA ILE A 152 0.99 -4.30 7.02
C ILE A 152 0.64 -3.11 6.15
N LYS A 153 1.36 -2.95 5.06
CA LYS A 153 1.20 -1.81 4.17
C LYS A 153 0.27 -2.17 3.03
N VAL A 154 -0.82 -1.41 2.87
CA VAL A 154 -1.78 -1.60 1.79
C VAL A 154 -1.83 -0.33 0.95
N ILE A 155 -1.76 -0.50 -0.37
CA ILE A 155 -1.85 0.59 -1.34
C ILE A 155 -3.05 0.29 -2.25
N ASP A 156 -3.93 1.26 -2.39
CA ASP A 156 -4.99 1.27 -3.40
C ASP A 156 -5.09 2.70 -3.91
N LYS A 157 -4.73 2.91 -5.18
CA LYS A 157 -4.62 4.25 -5.75
C LYS A 157 -5.95 4.84 -6.22
N ASN A 158 -7.05 4.16 -5.90
CA ASN A 158 -8.37 4.77 -5.92
C ASN A 158 -8.54 5.69 -4.70
N ILE A 159 -9.42 6.70 -4.76
CA ILE A 159 -9.53 7.78 -3.73
C ILE A 159 -9.73 7.22 -2.30
N LYS A 160 -10.30 6.01 -2.19
CA LYS A 160 -10.48 5.27 -0.95
C LYS A 160 -10.08 3.82 -1.18
N ILE A 161 -9.28 3.26 -0.25
CA ILE A 161 -8.97 1.83 -0.24
C ILE A 161 -10.28 1.04 -0.25
N ALA A 162 -10.43 0.17 -1.24
CA ALA A 162 -11.61 -0.62 -1.41
C ALA A 162 -11.71 -1.65 -0.27
N GLU A 163 -12.83 -1.61 0.46
CA GLU A 163 -13.12 -2.51 1.59
C GLU A 163 -13.01 -4.00 1.18
N TYR A 164 -13.30 -4.31 -0.09
CA TYR A 164 -13.14 -5.67 -0.59
C TYR A 164 -11.68 -6.15 -0.54
N TRP A 165 -10.72 -5.25 -0.75
CA TRP A 165 -9.30 -5.57 -0.81
C TRP A 165 -8.70 -5.72 0.58
N SER A 166 -8.78 -4.68 1.42
CA SER A 166 -8.15 -4.69 2.75
C SER A 166 -8.92 -5.52 3.78
N THR A 167 -10.23 -5.33 3.88
CA THR A 167 -11.03 -5.92 4.96
C THR A 167 -11.64 -7.26 4.60
N LYS A 168 -12.18 -7.45 3.38
CA LYS A 168 -12.82 -8.73 3.01
C LYS A 168 -11.81 -9.78 2.55
N PHE A 169 -10.93 -9.40 1.62
CA PHE A 169 -9.92 -10.30 1.06
C PHE A 169 -8.75 -10.48 2.04
N LEU A 170 -8.01 -9.41 2.34
CA LEU A 170 -6.83 -9.50 3.20
C LEU A 170 -7.17 -9.68 4.68
N LYS A 171 -8.45 -9.50 5.08
CA LYS A 171 -8.96 -9.70 6.44
C LYS A 171 -8.26 -8.83 7.49
N LEU A 172 -7.83 -7.65 7.07
CA LEU A 172 -7.11 -6.70 7.90
C LEU A 172 -8.03 -5.65 8.53
N GLU A 173 -7.59 -5.13 9.66
CA GLU A 173 -8.21 -4.00 10.34
C GLU A 173 -7.31 -2.78 10.27
N ARG A 174 -7.94 -1.61 10.11
CA ARG A 174 -7.20 -0.37 10.04
C ARG A 174 -6.68 -0.06 11.44
N THR A 175 -5.36 0.08 11.59
CA THR A 175 -4.75 0.36 12.89
C THR A 175 -5.01 1.77 13.36
N ARG A 176 -5.29 2.67 12.42
CA ARG A 176 -5.35 4.13 12.65
C ARG A 176 -6.42 4.76 11.79
N ASP A 177 -7.13 5.73 12.33
CA ASP A 177 -8.10 6.52 11.58
C ASP A 177 -7.65 7.98 11.45
N LYS A 178 -8.49 8.80 10.84
CA LYS A 178 -8.24 10.23 10.68
C LYS A 178 -8.02 10.95 12.01
N PHE A 179 -8.68 10.49 13.08
CA PHE A 179 -8.60 11.11 14.40
C PHE A 179 -7.19 10.87 14.97
N VAL A 180 -6.76 9.60 15.05
CA VAL A 180 -5.45 9.24 15.58
C VAL A 180 -4.31 9.87 14.78
N ASN A 181 -4.40 9.89 13.44
CA ASN A 181 -3.39 10.54 12.61
C ASN A 181 -3.33 12.07 12.83
N THR A 182 -4.49 12.72 13.00
CA THR A 182 -4.53 14.16 13.25
C THR A 182 -4.02 14.49 14.65
N GLU A 183 -4.43 13.71 15.65
CA GLU A 183 -3.99 13.88 17.04
C GLU A 183 -2.46 13.75 17.17
N ASP A 184 -1.85 12.74 16.53
CA ASP A 184 -0.40 12.57 16.54
C ASP A 184 0.34 13.75 15.92
N ILE A 185 -0.15 14.30 14.80
CA ILE A 185 0.42 15.52 14.21
C ILE A 185 0.34 16.71 15.17
N LEU A 186 -0.81 16.92 15.80
CA LEU A 186 -1.00 18.02 16.74
C LEU A 186 -0.07 17.87 17.96
N ASN A 187 0.01 16.66 18.52
CA ASN A 187 0.92 16.34 19.61
C ASN A 187 2.39 16.61 19.25
N ILE A 188 2.80 16.35 18.00
CA ILE A 188 4.15 16.67 17.53
C ILE A 188 4.37 18.18 17.48
N PHE A 189 3.40 18.95 16.98
CA PHE A 189 3.50 20.42 16.95
C PHE A 189 3.49 21.07 18.33
N GLU A 190 2.88 20.42 19.31
CA GLU A 190 2.85 20.85 20.72
C GLU A 190 4.10 20.38 21.49
N ASN A 191 4.81 19.37 20.99
CA ASN A 191 6.02 18.86 21.62
C ASN A 191 7.14 19.93 21.57
N PRO A 192 7.80 20.25 22.70
CA PRO A 192 8.91 21.21 22.74
C PRO A 192 10.09 20.84 21.84
N ARG A 193 10.27 19.55 21.53
CA ARG A 193 11.32 19.07 20.62
C ARG A 193 10.95 19.20 19.15
N ASP A 194 9.64 19.31 18.84
CA ASP A 194 9.06 19.41 17.50
C ASP A 194 9.85 18.57 16.49
N GLU A 195 9.55 17.28 16.37
CA GLU A 195 10.26 16.37 15.46
C GLU A 195 9.49 16.21 14.13
N PHE A 196 8.75 17.23 13.70
CA PHE A 196 7.98 17.15 12.45
C PHE A 196 8.86 17.27 11.21
N PHE A 197 9.74 18.27 11.18
CA PHE A 197 10.57 18.59 10.03
C PHE A 197 11.97 18.00 10.11
N SER A 198 12.61 17.83 8.95
CA SER A 198 14.02 17.43 8.86
C SER A 198 14.95 18.44 9.54
N GLN A 199 16.19 18.04 9.84
CA GLN A 199 17.16 18.94 10.48
C GLN A 199 17.54 20.11 9.58
N GLU A 200 17.52 19.89 8.26
CA GLU A 200 17.74 20.90 7.24
C GLU A 200 16.71 22.03 7.36
N ILE A 201 15.43 21.70 7.55
CA ILE A 201 14.38 22.72 7.78
C ILE A 201 14.62 23.49 9.08
N TYR A 202 15.01 22.81 10.17
CA TYR A 202 15.28 23.49 11.43
C TYR A 202 16.50 24.39 11.42
N ALA A 203 17.48 24.12 10.56
CA ALA A 203 18.66 24.96 10.39
C ALA A 203 18.38 26.26 9.62
N ARG A 204 17.20 26.40 8.98
CA ARG A 204 16.85 27.58 8.18
C ARG A 204 16.43 28.77 9.04
N GLU A 205 16.73 29.97 8.54
CA GLU A 205 16.32 31.24 9.15
C GLU A 205 14.79 31.40 9.18
N ASP A 206 14.09 30.91 8.16
CA ASP A 206 12.63 30.97 8.01
C ASP A 206 11.89 29.78 8.66
N SER A 207 12.58 28.93 9.43
CA SER A 207 12.02 27.71 10.02
C SER A 207 10.74 27.94 10.84
N ASN A 208 10.67 29.03 11.60
CA ASN A 208 9.48 29.39 12.38
C ASN A 208 8.26 29.71 11.50
N GLU A 209 8.49 30.37 10.36
CA GLU A 209 7.45 30.68 9.39
C GLU A 209 6.98 29.41 8.66
N ILE A 210 7.91 28.51 8.31
CA ILE A 210 7.59 27.19 7.76
C ILE A 210 6.70 26.38 8.74
N LYS A 211 7.06 26.33 10.03
CA LYS A 211 6.23 25.67 11.07
C LYS A 211 4.83 26.27 11.15
N LYS A 212 4.73 27.60 11.07
CA LYS A 212 3.44 28.30 11.10
C LYS A 212 2.57 27.92 9.90
N ARG A 213 3.12 27.92 8.69
CA ARG A 213 2.42 27.50 7.46
C ARG A 213 1.97 26.04 7.52
N ALA A 214 2.80 25.15 8.09
CA ALA A 214 2.40 23.77 8.32
C ALA A 214 1.17 23.66 9.23
N ARG A 215 1.17 24.37 10.37
CA ARG A 215 0.01 24.41 11.27
C ARG A 215 -1.22 24.96 10.55
N GLU A 216 -1.08 26.05 9.80
CA GLU A 216 -2.16 26.63 9.01
C GLU A 216 -2.71 25.64 7.98
N TYR A 217 -1.84 24.89 7.29
CA TYR A 217 -2.24 23.81 6.39
C TYR A 217 -3.14 22.80 7.09
N PHE A 218 -2.76 22.30 8.28
CA PHE A 218 -3.59 21.33 9.00
C PHE A 218 -4.90 21.93 9.53
N LEU A 219 -5.00 23.25 9.71
CA LEU A 219 -6.24 23.93 10.06
C LEU A 219 -7.20 24.04 8.86
N VAL A 220 -6.71 24.36 7.67
CA VAL A 220 -7.57 24.65 6.49
C VAL A 220 -7.79 23.45 5.57
N SER A 221 -6.81 22.56 5.43
CA SER A 221 -6.86 21.45 4.48
C SER A 221 -7.78 20.32 4.95
N GLN A 222 -8.53 19.71 4.04
CA GLN A 222 -9.40 18.55 4.35
C GLN A 222 -8.64 17.22 4.36
N LYS A 223 -7.54 17.16 3.61
CA LYS A 223 -6.70 15.98 3.45
C LYS A 223 -5.25 16.39 3.64
N PHE A 224 -4.49 15.51 4.28
CA PHE A 224 -3.04 15.55 4.34
C PHE A 224 -2.44 14.62 3.29
N ASP A 225 -1.45 15.12 2.56
CA ASP A 225 -0.43 14.34 1.88
C ASP A 225 0.87 15.17 1.81
N LYS A 226 2.03 14.49 1.72
CA LYS A 226 3.34 15.16 1.80
C LYS A 226 3.56 16.23 0.73
N GLU A 227 3.06 16.00 -0.48
CA GLU A 227 3.30 16.90 -1.61
C GLU A 227 2.45 18.16 -1.49
N SER A 228 1.16 18.02 -1.17
CA SER A 228 0.28 19.15 -0.88
C SER A 228 0.81 19.99 0.28
N LEU A 229 1.32 19.35 1.34
CA LEU A 229 1.96 20.08 2.43
C LEU A 229 3.20 20.81 1.92
N PHE A 230 4.14 20.12 1.27
CA PHE A 230 5.38 20.73 0.76
C PHE A 230 5.11 21.95 -0.12
N GLN A 231 4.16 21.85 -1.06
CA GLN A 231 3.74 22.96 -1.91
C GLN A 231 3.18 24.14 -1.11
N SER A 232 2.42 23.88 -0.04
CA SER A 232 1.86 24.93 0.82
C SER A 232 2.91 25.67 1.66
N LEU A 233 4.05 25.03 1.95
CA LEU A 233 5.12 25.63 2.75
C LEU A 233 5.90 26.70 1.98
N GLN A 234 5.85 26.66 0.63
CA GLN A 234 6.54 27.61 -0.25
C GLN A 234 8.04 27.71 0.08
N ILE A 235 8.69 26.55 0.22
CA ILE A 235 10.13 26.45 0.49
C ILE A 235 10.88 26.69 -0.82
N ASP A 236 11.70 27.74 -0.86
CA ASP A 236 12.59 28.04 -1.97
C ASP A 236 13.99 27.46 -1.68
N ASP A 237 14.15 26.17 -1.95
CA ASP A 237 15.41 25.42 -1.79
C ASP A 237 15.44 24.22 -2.74
N GLU A 238 16.37 24.23 -3.69
CA GLU A 238 16.49 23.17 -4.70
C GLU A 238 16.93 21.82 -4.12
N ASN A 239 17.48 21.79 -2.89
CA ASN A 239 17.90 20.55 -2.24
C ASN A 239 16.76 19.88 -1.45
N LEU A 240 15.64 20.58 -1.26
CA LEU A 240 14.47 20.06 -0.56
C LEU A 240 13.38 19.66 -1.54
N SER A 241 12.65 18.61 -1.18
CA SER A 241 11.55 18.04 -1.95
C SER A 241 10.48 17.50 -1.02
N SER A 242 9.34 17.08 -1.58
CA SER A 242 8.27 16.41 -0.84
C SER A 242 8.73 15.12 -0.13
N ASP A 243 9.87 14.56 -0.52
CA ASP A 243 10.34 13.28 -0.01
C ASP A 243 11.30 13.42 1.19
N ASN A 244 11.95 14.58 1.37
CA ASN A 244 13.02 14.75 2.37
C ASN A 244 12.81 15.88 3.39
N PHE A 245 11.75 16.69 3.28
CA PHE A 245 11.53 17.83 4.19
C PHE A 245 10.97 17.47 5.58
N LEU A 246 10.46 16.24 5.76
CA LEU A 246 9.90 15.74 7.01
C LEU A 246 10.85 14.71 7.65
N GLN A 247 10.76 14.52 8.96
CA GLN A 247 11.48 13.42 9.61
C GLN A 247 11.04 12.07 9.05
N GLU A 248 11.98 11.23 8.62
CA GLU A 248 11.70 9.90 8.06
C GLU A 248 10.97 8.99 9.07
N SER A 249 11.25 9.14 10.36
CA SER A 249 10.64 8.35 11.43
C SER A 249 9.13 8.59 11.57
N LEU A 250 8.64 9.77 11.16
CA LEU A 250 7.24 10.18 11.34
C LEU A 250 6.27 9.23 10.65
N PHE A 251 6.60 8.82 9.43
CA PHE A 251 5.76 7.96 8.59
C PHE A 251 6.08 6.47 8.72
N LYS A 252 6.88 6.07 9.72
CA LYS A 252 6.99 4.66 10.08
C LYS A 252 5.68 4.13 10.68
N ASN A 253 4.97 5.00 11.40
CA ASN A 253 3.77 4.65 12.16
C ASN A 253 2.53 5.49 11.79
N MET A 254 2.63 6.33 10.76
CA MET A 254 1.55 7.22 10.30
C MET A 254 1.25 6.99 8.83
N ASP A 255 -0.03 7.05 8.46
CA ASP A 255 -0.45 6.94 7.06
C ASP A 255 0.21 8.05 6.22
N SER A 256 0.65 7.71 5.02
CA SER A 256 1.33 8.69 4.15
C SER A 256 0.40 9.77 3.60
N SER A 257 -0.91 9.46 3.55
CA SER A 257 -1.97 10.42 3.32
C SER A 257 -3.24 10.04 4.08
N PHE A 258 -3.97 11.03 4.59
CA PHE A 258 -5.19 10.80 5.37
C PHE A 258 -6.11 12.03 5.35
N PHE A 259 -7.40 11.82 5.60
CA PHE A 259 -8.30 12.94 5.89
C PHE A 259 -7.94 13.54 7.25
N ILE A 260 -7.92 14.86 7.34
CA ILE A 260 -7.65 15.56 8.59
C ILE A 260 -8.95 15.59 9.39
N ASP A 261 -8.90 15.17 10.64
CA ASP A 261 -10.04 15.33 11.54
C ASP A 261 -10.17 16.80 11.97
N LYS A 262 -11.38 17.31 11.95
CA LYS A 262 -11.69 18.73 12.21
C LYS A 262 -12.51 18.94 13.47
N ASN A 263 -12.84 17.85 14.14
CA ASN A 263 -13.62 17.83 15.37
C ASN A 263 -12.71 17.92 16.59
#